data_AF-A0AA52AQI0-F1
#
_entry.id   AF-A0AA52AQI0-F1
#
_cell.length_a   1.000
_cell.length_b   1.000
_cell.length_c   1.000
_cell.angle_alpha   90.00
_cell.angle_beta   90.00
_cell.angle_gamma   90.00
#
_symmetry.space_group_name_H-M   'P 1'
#
loop_
_entity.id
_entity.type
_entity.pdbx_description
1 polymer ?
#
loop_
_entity_poly.entity_id
_entity_poly.type
_entity_poly.pdbx_seq_one_letter_code
_entity_poly.pdbx_strand_id
1 'polypeptide(L)'
;MVTIEPTGATKRARSVPIRVAWGVLGTLLLVWDVFEAAKHAGWVIPAAVLGAALPELARLAGLGQAHEPGRLPPRAVPLYNLLHRPLPPFAIMVVFSFLGDSPDDIAAPFTFGMSWLTVIALGRALGYGLRAPDGSLR
;
A
#
# COMPACT_ATOMS: atom_id res chain seq x y z
N MET A 1 20.64 45.43 -7.67
CA MET A 1 20.44 44.69 -6.42
C MET A 1 19.58 43.50 -6.75
N VAL A 2 20.19 42.32 -6.93
CA VAL A 2 19.49 41.10 -7.33
C VAL A 2 19.03 40.40 -6.07
N THR A 3 17.72 40.35 -5.85
CA THR A 3 17.10 39.54 -4.81
C THR A 3 16.79 38.17 -5.40
N ILE A 4 17.61 37.17 -5.11
CA ILE A 4 17.28 35.77 -5.36
C ILE A 4 16.40 35.34 -4.18
N GLU A 5 15.09 35.16 -4.40
CA GLU A 5 14.22 34.52 -3.41
C GLU A 5 14.47 33.00 -3.37
N PRO A 6 14.45 32.36 -2.18
CA PRO A 6 14.88 31.00 -2.01
C PRO A 6 13.83 30.01 -2.49
N THR A 7 14.32 28.95 -3.11
CA THR A 7 13.68 27.72 -3.56
C THR A 7 12.58 27.21 -2.60
N GLY A 8 11.34 27.67 -2.83
CA GLY A 8 10.16 27.14 -2.18
C GLY A 8 9.74 25.83 -2.82
N ALA A 9 10.38 24.71 -2.43
CA ALA A 9 9.89 23.37 -2.77
C ALA A 9 8.54 23.17 -2.08
N THR A 10 7.46 23.55 -2.78
CA THR A 10 6.09 23.36 -2.32
C THR A 10 5.84 21.85 -2.25
N LYS A 11 5.77 21.29 -1.04
CA LYS A 11 5.28 19.94 -0.80
C LYS A 11 3.87 19.87 -1.39
N ARG A 12 3.73 19.32 -2.61
CA ARG A 12 2.44 19.27 -3.28
C ARG A 12 1.58 18.22 -2.59
N ALA A 13 0.81 18.66 -1.60
CA ALA A 13 -0.22 17.83 -1.00
C ALA A 13 -1.08 17.27 -2.14
N ARG A 14 -1.20 15.94 -2.21
CA ARG A 14 -2.03 15.28 -3.23
C ARG A 14 -3.44 15.87 -3.15
N SER A 15 -4.04 16.18 -4.30
CA SER A 15 -5.33 16.88 -4.32
C SER A 15 -6.40 16.08 -3.56
N VAL A 16 -7.27 16.78 -2.84
CA VAL A 16 -8.43 16.20 -2.13
C VAL A 16 -9.21 15.21 -2.99
N PRO A 17 -9.56 15.49 -4.27
CA PRO A 17 -10.28 14.51 -5.10
C PRO A 17 -9.51 13.20 -5.30
N ILE A 18 -8.18 13.23 -5.43
CA ILE A 18 -7.38 12.01 -5.54
C ILE A 18 -7.44 11.21 -4.24
N ARG A 19 -7.38 11.89 -3.08
CA ARG A 19 -7.50 11.21 -1.78
C ARG A 19 -8.88 10.57 -1.60
N VAL A 20 -9.94 11.26 -2.01
CA VAL A 20 -11.30 10.73 -2.00
C VAL A 20 -11.42 9.51 -2.92
N ALA A 21 -10.89 9.57 -4.15
CA ALA A 21 -10.90 8.44 -5.07
C ALA A 21 -10.21 7.20 -4.48
N TRP A 22 -9.06 7.39 -3.82
CA TRP A 22 -8.38 6.31 -3.10
C TRP A 22 -9.21 5.78 -1.91
N GLY A 23 -9.92 6.66 -1.21
CA GLY A 23 -10.79 6.27 -0.09
C GLY A 23 -11.98 5.43 -0.55
N VAL A 24 -12.63 5.84 -1.64
CA VAL A 24 -13.72 5.08 -2.27
C VAL A 24 -13.20 3.72 -2.74
N LEU A 25 -12.09 3.69 -3.48
CA LEU A 25 -11.48 2.43 -3.92
C LEU A 25 -11.12 1.53 -2.74
N GLY A 26 -10.45 2.06 -1.71
CA GLY A 26 -10.05 1.27 -0.54
C GLY A 26 -11.26 0.73 0.23
N THR A 27 -12.35 1.48 0.31
CA THR A 27 -13.59 1.01 0.95
C THR A 27 -14.24 -0.11 0.15
N LEU A 28 -14.32 0.04 -1.19
CA LEU A 28 -14.87 -1.00 -2.06
C LEU A 28 -14.06 -2.30 -1.97
N LEU A 29 -12.73 -2.19 -2.02
CA LEU A 29 -11.84 -3.35 -1.87
C LEU A 29 -12.01 -4.00 -0.50
N LEU A 30 -12.07 -3.22 0.59
CA LEU A 30 -12.28 -3.77 1.94
C LEU A 30 -13.59 -4.53 2.08
N VAL A 31 -14.69 -3.97 1.56
CA VAL A 31 -16.00 -4.65 1.58
C VAL A 31 -15.93 -5.96 0.81
N TRP A 32 -15.24 -5.98 -0.33
CA TRP A 32 -15.06 -7.19 -1.12
C TRP A 32 -14.16 -8.21 -0.43
N ASP A 33 -13.08 -7.78 0.21
CA ASP A 33 -12.14 -8.62 0.97
C ASP A 33 -12.88 -9.35 2.11
N VAL A 34 -13.74 -8.64 2.84
CA VAL A 34 -14.60 -9.22 3.90
C VAL A 34 -15.61 -10.20 3.30
N PHE A 35 -16.20 -9.89 2.15
CA PHE A 35 -17.12 -10.78 1.46
C PHE A 35 -16.44 -12.09 1.02
N GLU A 36 -15.25 -12.02 0.41
CA GLU A 36 -14.49 -13.21 0.00
C GLU A 36 -14.09 -14.06 1.20
N ALA A 37 -13.59 -13.44 2.27
CA ALA A 37 -13.22 -14.13 3.50
C ALA A 37 -14.42 -14.86 4.13
N ALA A 38 -15.60 -14.23 4.14
CA ALA A 38 -16.82 -14.84 4.66
C ALA A 38 -17.35 -15.98 3.76
N LYS A 39 -17.23 -15.83 2.44
CA LYS A 39 -17.75 -16.78 1.44
C LYS A 39 -16.92 -18.06 1.34
N HIS A 40 -15.59 -17.92 1.24
CA HIS A 40 -14.70 -19.04 0.95
C HIS A 40 -14.07 -19.63 2.22
N ALA A 41 -13.95 -18.85 3.31
CA ALA A 41 -13.32 -19.25 4.56
C ALA A 41 -11.95 -19.94 4.36
N GLY A 42 -11.49 -20.75 5.33
CA GLY A 42 -10.27 -21.54 5.19
C GLY A 42 -9.01 -20.70 4.94
N TRP A 43 -8.27 -21.03 3.87
CA TRP A 43 -7.01 -20.38 3.49
C TRP A 43 -7.15 -18.93 3.03
N VAL A 44 -8.36 -18.48 2.69
CA VAL A 44 -8.61 -17.08 2.29
C VAL A 44 -8.38 -16.11 3.46
N ILE A 45 -8.74 -16.51 4.68
CA ILE A 45 -8.56 -15.69 5.88
C ILE A 45 -7.08 -15.40 6.17
N PRO A 46 -6.18 -16.39 6.32
CA PRO A 46 -4.76 -16.12 6.52
C PRO A 46 -4.14 -15.40 5.32
N ALA A 47 -4.59 -15.66 4.10
CA ALA A 47 -4.13 -14.93 2.91
C ALA A 47 -4.49 -13.43 2.99
N ALA A 48 -5.72 -13.08 3.35
CA ALA A 48 -6.12 -11.70 3.59
C ALA A 48 -5.27 -11.03 4.69
N VAL A 49 -5.11 -11.71 5.84
CA VAL A 49 -4.30 -11.20 6.96
C VAL A 49 -2.86 -10.93 6.54
N LEU A 50 -2.24 -11.85 5.80
CA LEU A 50 -0.88 -11.69 5.28
C LEU A 50 -0.80 -10.54 4.27
N GLY A 51 -1.78 -10.41 3.38
CA GLY A 51 -1.87 -9.32 2.41
C GLY A 51 -1.93 -7.95 3.11
N ALA A 52 -2.78 -7.82 4.12
CA ALA A 52 -2.90 -6.60 4.91
C ALA A 52 -1.63 -6.29 5.73
N ALA A 53 -0.99 -7.31 6.31
CA ALA A 53 0.18 -7.13 7.16
C ALA A 53 1.45 -6.78 6.38
N LEU A 54 1.59 -7.28 5.14
CA LEU A 54 2.82 -7.20 4.37
C LEU A 54 3.36 -5.76 4.18
N PRO A 55 2.56 -4.75 3.77
CA PRO A 55 3.01 -3.36 3.71
C PRO A 55 3.64 -2.84 4.99
N GLU A 56 3.13 -3.32 6.13
CA GLU A 56 3.50 -2.81 7.44
C GLU A 56 4.82 -3.37 7.95
N LEU A 57 5.21 -4.55 7.47
CA LEU A 57 6.52 -5.15 7.75
C LEU A 57 7.68 -4.27 7.26
N ALA A 58 7.45 -3.42 6.24
CA ALA A 58 8.45 -2.47 5.78
C ALA A 58 8.95 -1.53 6.89
N ARG A 59 8.08 -1.21 7.87
CA ARG A 59 8.43 -0.33 9.00
C ARG A 59 9.45 -0.98 9.94
N LEU A 60 9.53 -2.31 9.95
CA LEU A 60 10.48 -3.06 10.76
C LEU A 60 11.92 -3.03 10.19
N ALA A 61 12.07 -2.79 8.88
CA ALA A 61 13.38 -2.81 8.22
C ALA A 61 14.33 -1.67 8.65
N GLY A 62 13.83 -0.68 9.39
CA GLY A 62 14.63 0.43 9.91
C GLY A 62 14.72 0.48 11.43
N LEU A 63 14.32 -0.59 12.13
CA LEU A 63 14.45 -0.69 13.58
C LEU A 63 15.89 -0.42 14.04
N GLY A 64 16.04 0.37 15.09
CA GLY A 64 17.33 0.70 15.70
C GLY A 64 18.14 1.81 15.01
N GLN A 65 17.62 2.42 13.95
CA GLN A 65 18.24 3.59 13.34
C GLN A 65 17.51 4.87 13.77
N ALA A 66 18.25 5.94 14.03
CA ALA A 66 17.70 7.23 14.42
C ALA A 66 17.27 8.05 13.20
N HIS A 67 16.05 8.60 13.21
CA HIS A 67 15.53 9.50 12.18
C HIS A 67 14.59 10.54 12.80
N GLU A 68 14.36 11.61 12.04
CA GLU A 68 13.41 12.65 12.45
C GLU A 68 11.96 12.13 12.50
N PRO A 69 11.15 12.61 13.46
CA PRO A 69 9.72 12.31 13.50
C PRO A 69 9.03 12.57 12.16
N GLY A 70 8.26 11.60 11.68
CA GLY A 70 7.53 11.69 10.40
C GLY A 70 8.37 11.34 9.16
N ARG A 71 9.67 11.08 9.30
CA ARG A 71 10.51 10.48 8.26
C ARG A 71 10.67 8.98 8.47
N LEU A 72 10.84 8.27 7.37
CA LEU A 72 11.17 6.86 7.40
C LEU A 72 12.70 6.67 7.43
N PRO A 73 13.22 5.68 8.16
CA PRO A 73 14.60 5.24 8.02
C PRO A 73 15.07 5.12 6.56
N PRO A 74 16.18 5.77 6.13
CA PRO A 74 16.68 5.64 4.76
C PRO A 74 16.87 4.19 4.30
N ARG A 75 17.26 3.30 5.22
CA ARG A 75 17.41 1.86 4.93
C ARG A 75 16.07 1.13 4.74
N ALA A 76 14.98 1.63 5.31
CA ALA A 76 13.63 1.08 5.12
C ALA A 76 12.92 1.64 3.86
N VAL A 77 13.40 2.78 3.30
CA VAL A 77 12.78 3.43 2.14
C VAL A 77 12.61 2.51 0.93
N PRO A 78 13.61 1.72 0.49
CA PRO A 78 13.45 0.86 -0.69
C PRO A 78 12.36 -0.18 -0.50
N LEU A 79 12.36 -0.88 0.64
CA LEU A 79 11.38 -1.91 0.95
C LEU A 79 9.97 -1.31 1.11
N TYR A 80 9.86 -0.20 1.83
CA TYR A 80 8.60 0.51 1.98
C TYR A 80 8.03 0.94 0.63
N ASN A 81 8.86 1.53 -0.24
CA ASN A 81 8.43 1.97 -1.56
C ASN A 81 8.02 0.82 -2.46
N LEU A 82 8.70 -0.33 -2.37
CA LEU A 82 8.33 -1.53 -3.10
C LEU A 82 6.94 -2.02 -2.64
N LEU A 83 6.75 -2.14 -1.33
CA LEU A 83 5.52 -2.68 -0.76
C LEU A 83 4.32 -1.72 -0.82
N HIS A 84 4.55 -0.42 -1.00
CA HIS A 84 3.50 0.59 -1.15
C HIS A 84 3.23 0.97 -2.62
N ARG A 85 3.74 0.19 -3.59
CA ARG A 85 3.32 0.28 -4.98
C ARG A 85 2.05 -0.54 -5.19
N PRO A 86 1.04 -0.01 -5.91
CA PRO A 86 -0.18 -0.76 -6.19
C PRO A 86 0.02 -1.85 -7.27
N LEU A 87 1.09 -1.75 -8.07
CA LEU A 87 1.33 -2.68 -9.18
C LEU A 87 1.61 -4.12 -8.73
N PRO A 88 2.48 -4.42 -7.73
CA PRO A 88 2.68 -5.78 -7.25
C PRO A 88 1.40 -6.50 -6.80
N PRO A 89 0.57 -5.95 -5.87
CA PRO A 89 -0.65 -6.65 -5.47
C PRO A 89 -1.65 -6.81 -6.62
N PHE A 90 -1.78 -5.80 -7.48
CA PHE A 90 -2.62 -5.91 -8.67
C PHE A 90 -2.14 -6.99 -9.64
N ALA A 91 -0.83 -7.11 -9.86
CA ALA A 91 -0.26 -8.14 -10.71
C ALA A 91 -0.50 -9.54 -10.15
N ILE A 92 -0.44 -9.71 -8.82
CA ILE A 92 -0.78 -10.99 -8.17
C ILE A 92 -2.24 -11.36 -8.48
N MET A 93 -3.19 -10.44 -8.27
CA MET A 93 -4.60 -10.67 -8.58
C MET A 93 -4.80 -11.11 -10.03
N VAL A 94 -4.16 -10.40 -10.98
CA VAL A 94 -4.26 -10.70 -12.41
C VAL A 94 -3.67 -12.07 -12.73
N VAL A 95 -2.43 -12.34 -12.32
CA VAL A 95 -1.72 -13.60 -12.63
C VAL A 95 -2.49 -14.79 -12.09
N PHE A 96 -2.89 -14.77 -10.82
CA PHE A 96 -3.59 -15.92 -10.23
C PHE A 96 -5.01 -16.11 -10.76
N SER A 97 -5.64 -15.07 -11.32
CA SER A 97 -6.91 -15.22 -12.05
C SER A 97 -6.77 -16.04 -13.34
N PHE A 98 -5.56 -16.14 -13.91
CA PHE A 98 -5.29 -16.94 -15.12
C PHE A 98 -4.57 -18.26 -14.85
N LEU A 99 -3.99 -18.44 -13.66
CA LEU A 99 -3.21 -19.64 -13.30
C LEU A 99 -4.02 -20.70 -12.54
N GLY A 100 -5.15 -20.34 -11.94
CA GLY A 100 -5.95 -21.29 -11.18
C GLY A 100 -6.91 -22.09 -12.05
N ASP A 101 -6.95 -23.41 -11.84
CA ASP A 101 -7.85 -24.34 -12.54
C ASP A 101 -9.26 -24.36 -11.93
N SER A 102 -9.40 -23.92 -10.67
CA SER A 102 -10.67 -23.84 -9.95
C SER A 102 -10.84 -22.53 -9.18
N PRO A 103 -12.08 -22.08 -8.90
CA PRO A 103 -12.32 -20.89 -8.09
C PRO A 103 -11.68 -20.93 -6.70
N ASP A 104 -11.53 -22.11 -6.11
CA ASP A 104 -10.96 -22.26 -4.76
C ASP A 104 -9.43 -22.07 -4.75
N ASP A 105 -8.75 -22.45 -5.85
CA ASP A 105 -7.31 -22.21 -6.03
C ASP A 105 -6.99 -20.72 -6.27
N ILE A 106 -7.95 -19.99 -6.85
CA ILE A 106 -7.81 -18.56 -7.17
C ILE A 106 -8.11 -17.69 -5.94
N ALA A 107 -9.09 -18.08 -5.12
CA ALA A 107 -9.62 -17.23 -4.06
C ALA A 107 -8.52 -16.73 -3.11
N ALA A 108 -7.72 -17.61 -2.52
CA ALA A 108 -6.70 -17.21 -1.54
C ALA A 108 -5.64 -16.22 -2.09
N PRO A 109 -4.93 -16.50 -3.21
CA PRO A 109 -3.96 -15.54 -3.75
C PRO A 109 -4.60 -14.25 -4.28
N PHE A 110 -5.83 -14.32 -4.79
CA PHE A 110 -6.57 -13.13 -5.22
C PHE A 110 -6.90 -12.23 -4.02
N THR A 111 -7.46 -12.79 -2.94
CA THR A 111 -7.74 -12.07 -1.70
C THR A 111 -6.46 -11.52 -1.06
N PHE A 112 -5.34 -12.26 -1.10
CA PHE A 112 -4.04 -11.73 -0.66
C PHE A 112 -3.65 -10.44 -1.38
N GLY A 113 -3.73 -10.43 -2.71
CA GLY A 113 -3.45 -9.24 -3.52
C GLY A 113 -4.45 -8.11 -3.23
N MET A 114 -5.72 -8.44 -3.06
CA MET A 114 -6.78 -7.47 -2.75
C MET A 114 -6.59 -6.80 -1.40
N SER A 115 -6.33 -7.59 -0.35
CA SER A 115 -6.12 -7.09 1.01
C SER A 115 -4.87 -6.19 1.09
N TRP A 116 -3.80 -6.57 0.39
CA TRP A 116 -2.62 -5.71 0.23
C TRP A 116 -2.98 -4.39 -0.50
N LEU A 117 -3.67 -4.45 -1.63
CA LEU A 117 -4.08 -3.24 -2.37
C LEU A 117 -5.01 -2.34 -1.54
N THR A 118 -5.86 -2.93 -0.70
CA THR A 118 -6.75 -2.23 0.24
C THR A 118 -5.95 -1.36 1.21
N VAL A 119 -4.93 -1.92 1.86
CA VAL A 119 -4.07 -1.17 2.79
C VAL A 119 -3.34 -0.03 2.08
N ILE A 120 -2.86 -0.26 0.85
CA ILE A 120 -2.26 0.82 0.05
C ILE A 120 -3.29 1.92 -0.22
N ALA A 121 -4.49 1.56 -0.69
CA ALA A 121 -5.54 2.50 -1.07
C ALA A 121 -5.98 3.36 0.13
N LEU A 122 -6.28 2.73 1.27
CA LEU A 122 -6.63 3.43 2.51
C LEU A 122 -5.47 4.33 2.98
N GLY A 123 -4.23 3.85 2.92
CA GLY A 123 -3.05 4.66 3.21
C GLY A 123 -2.97 5.91 2.31
N ARG A 124 -3.20 5.76 1.00
CA ARG A 124 -3.21 6.90 0.06
C ARG A 124 -4.36 7.88 0.34
N ALA A 125 -5.52 7.39 0.78
CA ALA A 125 -6.65 8.22 1.20
C ALA A 125 -6.32 9.08 2.42
N LEU A 126 -5.58 8.50 3.39
CA LEU A 126 -5.11 9.21 4.59
C LEU A 126 -3.94 10.18 4.32
N GLY A 127 -3.41 10.21 3.10
CA GLY A 127 -2.33 11.11 2.70
C GLY A 127 -0.94 10.47 2.79
N TYR A 128 -0.85 9.18 3.11
CA TYR A 128 0.40 8.44 2.99
C TYR A 128 0.76 8.22 1.51
N GLY A 129 2.05 7.94 1.29
CA GLY A 129 2.61 7.83 -0.04
C GLY A 129 4.01 7.25 0.00
N LEU A 130 4.63 7.23 -1.18
CA LEU A 130 6.02 6.82 -1.34
C LEU A 130 6.96 7.81 -0.64
N ARG A 131 8.15 7.34 -0.30
CA ARG A 131 9.18 8.14 0.38
C ARG A 131 10.32 8.48 -0.58
N ALA A 132 10.87 9.67 -0.42
CA ALA A 132 12.13 10.07 -1.02
C ALA A 132 13.30 9.34 -0.31
N PRO A 133 14.52 9.32 -0.90
CA PRO A 133 15.67 8.63 -0.32
C PRO A 133 16.04 9.08 1.11
N ASP A 134 15.71 10.33 1.46
CA ASP A 134 15.92 10.91 2.80
C ASP A 134 14.80 10.55 3.79
N GLY A 135 13.86 9.69 3.41
CA GLY A 135 12.73 9.27 4.24
C GLY A 135 11.54 10.21 4.25
N SER A 136 11.62 11.38 3.61
CA SER A 136 10.52 12.33 3.50
C SER A 136 9.42 11.83 2.56
N LEU A 137 8.21 12.37 2.66
CA LEU A 137 7.11 12.02 1.75
C LEU A 137 7.39 12.60 0.35
N ARG A 138 7.21 11.76 -0.69
CA ARG A 138 7.34 12.14 -2.11
C ARG A 138 6.03 12.64 -2.71
#